data_AF-A0A7S2KQA6-F1
#
_entry.id   AF-A0A7S2KQA6-F1
#
_cell.length_a   1.000
_cell.length_b   1.000
_cell.length_c   1.000
_cell.angle_alpha   90.00
_cell.angle_beta   90.00
_cell.angle_gamma   90.00
#
_symmetry.space_group_name_H-M   'P 1'
#
loop_
_entity.id
_entity.type
_entity.pdbx_description
1 polymer ?
#
loop_
_entity_poly.entity_id
_entity_poly.type
_entity_poly.pdbx_seq_one_letter_code
_entity_poly.pdbx_strand_id
1 'polypeptide(L)'
;NVNFSEEMIFRYIQEGLDIKHRLSEAAIKQPPTENSAHPSINQYDEMNDLEEFGRDAGVLQRQERMGDLDSFSLNEIALYGLKGACAYACHAHELGRMDENIMASIHEVWAKLSSDVPDTPGLLAEALRVGEINAKVLALLDEAHAE
;
A
#
# COMPACT_ATOMS: atom_id res chain seq x y z
N ASN A 1 6.88 -15.03 6.61
CA ASN A 1 8.19 -15.29 7.23
C ASN A 1 9.26 -14.41 6.60
N VAL A 2 9.13 -13.08 6.68
CA VAL A 2 10.03 -12.13 6.00
C VAL A 2 10.79 -11.29 7.01
N ASN A 3 10.06 -10.58 7.88
CA ASN A 3 10.64 -9.76 8.94
C ASN A 3 9.84 -9.93 10.24
N PHE A 4 10.54 -10.10 11.35
CA PHE A 4 9.99 -10.27 12.70
C PHE A 4 10.62 -9.30 13.71
N SER A 5 11.44 -8.34 13.25
CA SER A 5 12.06 -7.33 14.11
C SER A 5 11.09 -6.17 14.32
N GLU A 6 10.64 -6.01 15.55
CA GLU A 6 9.77 -4.89 15.97
C GLU A 6 10.46 -3.54 15.72
N GLU A 7 11.74 -3.41 16.06
CA GLU A 7 12.55 -2.21 15.84
C GLU A 7 12.58 -1.79 14.36
N MET A 8 12.75 -2.75 13.45
CA MET A 8 12.76 -2.49 12.01
C MET A 8 11.37 -2.05 11.50
N ILE A 9 10.31 -2.69 11.98
CA ILE A 9 8.93 -2.33 11.62
C ILE A 9 8.62 -0.91 12.11
N PHE A 10 8.98 -0.60 13.36
CA PHE A 10 8.86 0.75 13.92
C PHE A 10 9.56 1.79 13.04
N ARG A 11 10.81 1.52 12.66
CA ARG A 11 11.59 2.45 11.82
C ARG A 11 10.94 2.66 10.45
N TYR A 12 10.45 1.61 9.79
CA TYR A 12 9.76 1.76 8.50
C TYR A 12 8.45 2.55 8.60
N ILE A 13 7.73 2.43 9.72
CA ILE A 13 6.55 3.25 9.96
C ILE A 13 6.93 4.73 10.06
N GLN A 14 7.98 5.06 10.83
CA GLN A 14 8.50 6.43 10.94
C GLN A 14 8.94 7.00 9.59
N GLU A 15 9.75 6.24 8.83
CA GLU A 15 10.17 6.64 7.47
C GLU A 15 8.97 6.89 6.55
N GLY A 16 7.93 6.06 6.63
CA GLY A 16 6.68 6.24 5.88
C GLY A 16 5.92 7.51 6.27
N LEU A 17 5.86 7.84 7.56
CA LEU A 17 5.25 9.07 8.07
C LEU A 17 6.02 10.32 7.58
N ASP A 18 7.35 10.29 7.62
CA ASP A 18 8.20 11.37 7.11
C ASP A 18 8.01 11.60 5.60
N ILE A 19 7.97 10.51 4.82
CA ILE A 19 7.69 10.57 3.38
C ILE A 19 6.30 11.17 3.14
N LYS A 20 5.28 10.72 3.87
CA LYS A 20 3.91 11.23 3.76
C LYS A 20 3.85 12.73 4.10
N HIS A 21 4.53 13.18 5.14
CA HIS A 21 4.58 14.59 5.54
C HIS A 21 5.23 15.46 4.45
N ARG A 22 6.39 15.05 3.94
CA ARG A 22 7.07 15.77 2.85
C ARG A 22 6.23 15.84 1.58
N LEU A 23 5.54 14.76 1.24
CA LEU A 23 4.67 14.72 0.06
C LEU A 23 3.40 15.55 0.26
N SER A 24 2.83 15.58 1.47
CA SER A 24 1.64 16.39 1.76
C SER A 24 1.94 17.88 1.64
N GLU A 25 3.07 18.35 2.17
CA GLU A 25 3.55 19.73 2.00
C GLU A 25 3.73 20.12 0.52
N ALA A 26 4.28 19.21 -0.28
CA ALA A 26 4.44 19.41 -1.72
C ALA A 26 3.09 19.41 -2.46
N ALA A 27 2.13 18.61 -1.99
CA ALA A 27 0.81 18.43 -2.60
C ALA A 27 -0.20 19.56 -2.28
N ILE A 28 0.08 20.49 -1.35
CA ILE A 28 -0.81 21.62 -0.96
C ILE A 28 -1.31 22.44 -2.17
N LYS A 29 -0.63 22.37 -3.33
CA LYS A 29 -1.10 23.01 -4.59
C LYS A 29 -2.38 22.38 -5.18
N GLN A 30 -2.71 21.13 -4.83
CA GLN A 30 -3.93 20.41 -5.22
C GLN A 30 -4.31 19.43 -4.08
N PRO A 31 -5.13 19.85 -3.10
CA PRO A 31 -5.51 18.98 -2.00
C PRO A 31 -6.27 17.75 -2.53
N PRO A 32 -6.07 16.56 -1.92
CA PRO A 32 -6.80 15.36 -2.31
C PRO A 32 -8.30 15.57 -2.15
N THR A 33 -9.06 15.19 -3.18
CA THR A 33 -10.52 15.35 -3.25
C THR A 33 -11.31 14.26 -2.53
N GLU A 34 -10.65 13.18 -2.13
CA GLU A 34 -11.25 12.04 -1.45
C GLU A 34 -10.68 11.87 -0.05
N ASN A 35 -11.56 11.53 0.91
CA ASN A 35 -11.16 11.21 2.28
C ASN A 35 -10.36 9.90 2.28
N SER A 36 -9.04 9.95 2.46
CA SER A 36 -8.25 8.78 2.84
C SER A 36 -8.70 8.29 4.22
N ALA A 37 -8.94 7.00 4.41
CA ALA A 37 -9.54 6.48 5.66
C ALA A 37 -8.56 6.41 6.86
N HIS A 38 -7.32 6.90 6.72
CA HIS A 38 -6.30 6.76 7.74
C HIS A 38 -5.94 8.08 8.43
N PRO A 39 -5.50 8.00 9.71
CA PRO A 39 -5.59 9.11 10.66
C PRO A 39 -4.83 10.34 10.20
N SER A 40 -5.28 11.47 10.74
CA SER A 40 -4.49 12.69 10.81
C SER A 40 -3.09 12.38 11.33
N ILE A 41 -2.11 13.20 10.91
CA ILE A 41 -0.67 13.08 11.19
C ILE A 41 -0.40 13.32 12.69
N ASN A 42 -0.99 12.51 13.55
CA ASN A 42 -0.66 12.48 14.96
C ASN A 42 0.66 11.70 15.05
N GLN A 43 1.69 12.38 15.54
CA GLN A 43 3.01 11.81 15.77
C GLN A 43 2.89 10.58 16.67
N TYR A 44 3.14 9.40 16.11
CA TYR A 44 3.27 8.16 16.86
C TYR A 44 4.75 7.96 17.18
N ASP A 45 5.30 8.82 18.03
CA ASP A 45 6.76 8.91 18.24
C ASP A 45 7.29 7.73 19.08
N GLU A 46 6.41 7.05 19.83
CA GLU A 46 6.77 5.91 20.65
C GLU A 46 6.13 4.60 20.17
N MET A 47 6.79 3.48 20.48
CA MET A 47 6.29 2.14 20.12
C MET A 47 4.87 1.88 20.66
N ASN A 48 4.59 2.33 21.89
CA ASN A 48 3.27 2.15 22.52
C ASN A 48 2.15 2.83 21.73
N ASP A 49 2.41 4.02 21.18
CA ASP A 49 1.41 4.76 20.40
C ASP A 49 1.07 4.00 19.10
N LEU A 50 2.10 3.38 18.47
CA LEU A 50 1.91 2.55 17.29
C LEU A 50 1.21 1.22 17.58
N GLU A 51 1.45 0.61 18.74
CA GLU A 51 0.71 -0.59 19.15
C GLU A 51 -0.77 -0.29 19.35
N GLU A 52 -1.10 0.83 20.01
CA GLU A 52 -2.48 1.26 20.18
C GLU A 52 -3.14 1.52 18.83
N PHE A 53 -2.49 2.28 17.95
CA PHE A 53 -2.97 2.50 16.60
C PHE A 53 -3.13 1.20 15.80
N GLY A 54 -2.20 0.26 15.94
CA GLY A 54 -2.25 -1.03 15.26
C GLY A 54 -3.48 -1.86 15.61
N ARG A 55 -4.02 -1.71 16.84
CA ARG A 55 -5.28 -2.36 17.25
C ARG A 55 -6.48 -1.82 16.47
N ASP A 56 -6.46 -0.54 16.11
CA ASP A 56 -7.54 0.09 15.34
C ASP A 56 -7.35 -0.07 13.82
N ALA A 57 -6.11 -0.17 13.35
CA ALA A 57 -5.79 -0.33 11.93
C ALA A 57 -5.82 -1.79 11.43
N GLY A 58 -6.13 -2.75 12.30
CA GLY A 58 -6.12 -4.17 12.01
C GLY A 58 -7.16 -4.62 10.97
N VAL A 59 -6.95 -5.84 10.45
CA VAL A 59 -7.80 -6.46 9.41
C VAL A 59 -9.25 -6.62 9.88
N LEU A 60 -9.47 -7.03 11.13
CA LEU A 60 -10.81 -7.20 11.70
C LEU A 60 -11.52 -5.86 11.86
N GLN A 61 -10.82 -4.83 12.31
CA GLN A 61 -11.37 -3.48 12.45
C GLN A 61 -11.69 -2.88 11.08
N ARG A 62 -10.87 -3.12 10.05
CA ARG A 62 -11.20 -2.76 8.67
C ARG A 62 -12.47 -3.46 8.18
N GLN A 63 -12.58 -4.77 8.41
CA GLN A 63 -13.77 -5.54 8.04
C GLN A 63 -15.03 -4.93 8.66
N GLU A 64 -14.97 -4.59 9.95
CA GLU A 64 -16.08 -3.93 10.67
C GLU A 64 -16.39 -2.54 10.11
N ARG A 65 -15.37 -1.69 9.87
CA ARG A 65 -15.55 -0.33 9.32
C ARG A 65 -16.14 -0.33 7.92
N MET A 66 -15.72 -1.29 7.09
CA MET A 66 -16.24 -1.43 5.73
C MET A 66 -17.68 -1.95 5.75
N GLY A 67 -17.99 -2.95 6.60
CA GLY A 67 -19.36 -3.43 6.78
C GLY A 67 -19.94 -4.24 5.60
N ASP A 68 -19.15 -4.48 4.54
CA ASP A 68 -19.49 -5.31 3.39
C ASP A 68 -18.40 -6.36 3.15
N LEU A 69 -18.75 -7.64 3.28
CA LEU A 69 -17.78 -8.75 3.26
C LEU A 69 -17.16 -8.97 1.88
N ASP A 70 -17.91 -8.73 0.80
CA ASP A 70 -17.40 -8.90 -0.57
C ASP A 70 -16.39 -7.82 -0.90
N SER A 71 -16.71 -6.56 -0.61
CA SER A 71 -15.77 -5.43 -0.75
C SER A 71 -14.52 -5.65 0.11
N PHE A 72 -14.70 -6.06 1.36
CA PHE A 72 -13.57 -6.35 2.24
C PHE A 72 -12.68 -7.45 1.67
N SER A 73 -13.28 -8.57 1.23
CA SER A 73 -12.52 -9.68 0.66
C SER A 73 -11.76 -9.27 -0.60
N LEU A 74 -12.35 -8.45 -1.46
CA LEU A 74 -11.69 -7.94 -2.67
C LEU A 74 -10.54 -6.99 -2.33
N ASN A 75 -10.73 -6.10 -1.34
CA ASN A 75 -9.68 -5.19 -0.87
C ASN A 75 -8.46 -5.99 -0.37
N GLU A 76 -8.69 -7.01 0.47
CA GLU A 76 -7.62 -7.84 1.01
C GLU A 76 -6.92 -8.69 -0.07
N ILE A 77 -7.67 -9.28 -1.02
CA ILE A 77 -7.08 -10.00 -2.15
C ILE A 77 -6.18 -9.08 -2.98
N ALA A 78 -6.65 -7.88 -3.32
CA ALA A 78 -5.87 -6.90 -4.06
C ALA A 78 -4.62 -6.47 -3.28
N LEU A 79 -4.76 -6.20 -1.98
CA LEU A 79 -3.67 -5.80 -1.09
C LEU A 79 -2.56 -6.88 -1.01
N TYR A 80 -2.93 -8.15 -0.82
CA TYR A 80 -1.96 -9.24 -0.76
C TYR A 80 -1.30 -9.51 -2.12
N GLY A 81 -2.05 -9.44 -3.21
CA GLY A 81 -1.50 -9.54 -4.56
C GLY A 81 -0.51 -8.41 -4.86
N LEU A 82 -0.84 -7.18 -4.46
CA LEU A 82 0.00 -6.01 -4.68
C LEU A 82 1.31 -6.10 -3.88
N LYS A 83 1.29 -6.62 -2.64
CA LYS A 83 2.52 -6.89 -1.88
C LYS A 83 3.44 -7.87 -2.60
N GLY A 84 2.88 -8.90 -3.26
CA GLY A 84 3.64 -9.83 -4.10
C GLY A 84 4.28 -9.13 -5.30
N ALA A 85 3.52 -8.32 -6.03
CA ALA A 85 4.04 -7.53 -7.14
C ALA A 85 5.16 -6.56 -6.70
N CYS A 86 4.99 -5.88 -5.56
CA CYS A 86 6.02 -5.00 -5.01
C CYS A 86 7.32 -5.73 -4.65
N ALA A 87 7.23 -6.98 -4.19
CA ALA A 87 8.43 -7.77 -3.89
C ALA A 87 9.26 -8.04 -5.16
N TYR A 88 8.62 -8.43 -6.26
CA TYR A 88 9.30 -8.60 -7.55
C TYR A 88 9.83 -7.28 -8.11
N ALA A 89 9.09 -6.17 -7.94
CA ALA A 89 9.53 -4.85 -8.38
C ALA A 89 10.76 -4.38 -7.59
N CYS A 90 10.82 -4.66 -6.28
CA CYS A 90 11.98 -4.40 -5.45
C CYS A 90 13.21 -5.17 -5.96
N HIS A 91 13.06 -6.45 -6.30
CA HIS A 91 14.16 -7.23 -6.87
C HIS A 91 14.63 -6.70 -8.22
N ALA A 92 13.72 -6.30 -9.11
CA ALA A 92 14.09 -5.66 -10.37
C ALA A 92 14.88 -4.36 -10.10
N HIS A 93 14.45 -3.58 -9.11
CA HIS A 93 15.13 -2.34 -8.71
C HIS A 93 16.53 -2.57 -8.15
N GLU A 94 16.73 -3.63 -7.34
CA GLU A 94 18.05 -4.04 -6.84
C GLU A 94 19.02 -4.41 -7.99
N LEU A 95 18.49 -4.87 -9.12
CA LEU A 95 19.22 -5.14 -10.36
C LEU A 95 19.35 -3.91 -11.28
N GLY A 96 18.93 -2.72 -10.81
CA GLY A 96 19.04 -1.47 -11.55
C GLY A 96 17.92 -1.22 -12.56
N ARG A 97 16.82 -1.99 -12.52
CA ARG A 97 15.66 -1.85 -13.41
C ARG A 97 14.43 -1.32 -12.68
N MET A 98 13.82 -0.28 -13.21
CA MET A 98 12.60 0.32 -12.65
C MET A 98 11.77 0.95 -13.76
N ASP A 99 10.45 0.82 -13.69
CA ASP A 99 9.50 1.48 -14.59
C ASP A 99 8.59 2.42 -13.80
N GLU A 100 8.61 3.70 -14.14
CA GLU A 100 7.83 4.74 -13.44
C GLU A 100 6.31 4.56 -13.59
N ASN A 101 5.83 4.01 -14.71
CA ASN A 101 4.40 3.77 -14.93
C ASN A 101 3.88 2.61 -14.07
N ILE A 102 4.72 1.58 -13.87
CA ILE A 102 4.44 0.50 -12.92
C ILE A 102 4.36 1.08 -11.50
N MET A 103 5.33 1.89 -11.09
CA MET A 103 5.33 2.51 -9.75
C MET A 103 4.12 3.44 -9.54
N ALA A 104 3.76 4.24 -10.54
CA ALA A 104 2.57 5.08 -10.50
C ALA A 104 1.30 4.24 -10.34
N SER A 105 1.16 3.15 -11.11
CA SER A 105 0.01 2.25 -10.99
C SER A 105 -0.07 1.58 -9.62
N ILE A 106 1.06 1.19 -9.03
CA ILE A 106 1.12 0.65 -7.67
C ILE A 106 0.59 1.67 -6.66
N HIS A 107 1.00 2.94 -6.75
CA HIS A 107 0.53 4.00 -5.85
C HIS A 107 -0.97 4.30 -6.03
N GLU A 108 -1.50 4.28 -7.26
CA GLU A 108 -2.93 4.46 -7.51
C GLU A 108 -3.78 3.35 -6.87
N VAL A 109 -3.36 2.08 -7.02
CA VAL A 109 -4.04 0.96 -6.36
C VAL A 109 -3.97 1.12 -4.84
N TRP A 110 -2.80 1.44 -4.27
CA TRP A 110 -2.67 1.70 -2.84
C TRP A 110 -3.60 2.80 -2.34
N ALA A 111 -3.74 3.89 -3.10
CA ALA A 111 -4.64 4.98 -2.77
C ALA A 111 -6.10 4.48 -2.71
N LYS A 112 -6.55 3.69 -3.70
CA LYS A 112 -7.89 3.10 -3.72
C LYS A 112 -8.13 2.14 -2.55
N LEU A 113 -7.17 1.27 -2.25
CA LEU A 113 -7.26 0.30 -1.16
C LEU A 113 -7.21 0.93 0.23
N SER A 114 -6.77 2.20 0.35
CA SER A 114 -6.72 2.94 1.61
C SER A 114 -8.08 3.49 2.07
N SER A 115 -9.13 3.35 1.26
CA SER A 115 -10.50 3.74 1.61
C SER A 115 -11.23 2.59 2.30
N ASP A 116 -11.96 2.90 3.37
CA ASP A 116 -12.87 1.97 4.04
C ASP A 116 -14.29 2.00 3.44
N VAL A 117 -14.53 2.81 2.39
CA VAL A 117 -15.84 2.90 1.72
C VAL A 117 -16.05 1.64 0.85
N PRO A 118 -17.14 0.88 1.07
CA PRO A 118 -17.48 -0.27 0.22
C PRO A 118 -17.68 0.12 -1.25
N ASP A 119 -17.03 -0.62 -2.15
CA ASP A 119 -17.13 -0.45 -3.60
C ASP A 119 -16.76 -1.76 -4.31
N THR A 120 -17.65 -2.75 -4.27
CA THR A 120 -17.39 -4.07 -4.85
C THR A 120 -16.94 -4.02 -6.32
N PRO A 121 -17.61 -3.29 -7.24
CA PRO A 121 -17.18 -3.23 -8.63
C PRO A 121 -15.81 -2.56 -8.81
N GLY A 122 -15.55 -1.47 -8.08
CA GLY A 122 -14.25 -0.80 -8.13
C GLY A 122 -13.13 -1.66 -7.57
N LEU A 123 -13.36 -2.32 -6.43
CA LEU A 123 -12.37 -3.20 -5.80
C LEU A 123 -12.10 -4.47 -6.64
N LEU A 124 -13.11 -4.98 -7.35
CA LEU A 124 -12.90 -6.05 -8.33
C LEU A 124 -12.01 -5.57 -9.49
N ALA A 125 -12.25 -4.36 -10.00
CA ALA A 125 -11.40 -3.78 -11.04
C ALA A 125 -9.96 -3.61 -10.57
N GLU A 126 -9.74 -3.16 -9.32
CA GLU A 126 -8.39 -3.07 -8.75
C GLU A 126 -7.74 -4.45 -8.58
N ALA A 127 -8.47 -5.47 -8.13
CA ALA A 127 -7.93 -6.82 -8.02
C ALA A 127 -7.44 -7.37 -9.37
N LEU A 128 -8.17 -7.10 -10.46
CA LEU A 128 -7.74 -7.44 -11.82
C LEU A 128 -6.52 -6.60 -12.25
N ARG A 129 -6.54 -5.30 -11.97
CA ARG A 129 -5.42 -4.38 -12.26
C ARG A 129 -4.13 -4.80 -11.56
N VAL A 130 -4.20 -5.31 -10.33
CA VAL A 130 -3.06 -5.91 -9.62
C VAL A 130 -2.47 -7.08 -10.40
N GLY A 131 -3.30 -7.92 -11.02
CA GLY A 131 -2.84 -9.00 -11.89
C GLY A 131 -2.05 -8.48 -13.11
N GLU A 132 -2.53 -7.41 -13.74
CA GLU A 132 -1.83 -6.75 -14.86
C GLU A 132 -0.50 -6.12 -14.43
N ILE A 133 -0.48 -5.45 -13.27
CA ILE A 133 0.74 -4.87 -12.69
C ILE A 133 1.75 -5.99 -12.42
N ASN A 134 1.31 -7.10 -11.81
CA ASN A 134 2.19 -8.23 -11.52
C ASN A 134 2.81 -8.83 -12.79
N ALA A 135 2.03 -8.97 -13.88
CA ALA A 135 2.55 -9.44 -15.16
C ALA A 135 3.64 -8.51 -15.72
N LYS A 136 3.44 -7.19 -15.65
CA LYS A 136 4.43 -6.19 -16.08
C LYS A 136 5.69 -6.23 -15.22
N VAL A 137 5.55 -6.37 -13.91
CA VAL A 137 6.69 -6.47 -12.99
C VAL A 137 7.50 -7.73 -13.25
N LEU A 138 6.85 -8.88 -13.48
CA LEU A 138 7.54 -10.12 -13.79
C LEU A 138 8.31 -10.03 -15.12
N ALA A 139 7.74 -9.35 -16.13
CA ALA A 139 8.45 -9.08 -17.38
C ALA A 139 9.69 -8.19 -17.14
N LEU A 140 9.55 -7.12 -16.35
CA LEU A 140 10.67 -6.25 -15.99
C LEU A 140 11.77 -7.00 -15.23
N LEU A 141 11.39 -7.90 -14.33
CA LEU A 141 12.32 -8.73 -13.57
C LEU A 141 13.03 -9.77 -14.44
N ASP A 142 12.33 -10.34 -15.43
CA ASP A 142 12.93 -11.25 -16.42
C ASP A 142 13.98 -10.52 -17.26
N GLU A 143 13.64 -9.33 -17.78
CA GLU A 143 14.58 -8.46 -18.50
C GLU A 143 15.80 -8.10 -17.65
N ALA A 144 15.61 -7.84 -16.35
CA ALA A 144 16.70 -7.51 -15.42
C ALA A 144 17.69 -8.67 -15.21
N HIS A 145 17.24 -9.93 -15.32
CA HIS A 145 18.10 -11.10 -15.17
C HIS A 145 18.75 -11.57 -16.49
N ALA A 146 18.18 -11.19 -17.63
CA ALA A 146 18.66 -11.62 -18.94
C ALA A 146 19.92 -10.86 -19.42
N GLU A 147 20.31 -9.80 -18.71
CA GLU A 147 21.51 -8.97 -18.97
C GLU A 147 22.65 -9.26 -17.98
#